data_AF-A0A9B0TRF1-F1
#
_entry.id   AF-A0A9B0TRF1-F1
#
_cell.length_a   1.000
_cell.length_b   1.000
_cell.length_c   1.000
_cell.angle_alpha   90.00
_cell.angle_beta   90.00
_cell.angle_gamma   90.00
#
_symmetry.space_group_name_H-M   'P 1'
#
loop_
_entity.id
_entity.type
_entity.pdbx_description
1 polymer ?
#
loop_
_entity_poly.entity_id
_entity_poly.type
_entity_poly.pdbx_seq_one_letter_code
_entity_poly.pdbx_strand_id
1 'polypeptide(L)'
;MNVVCFYLLPVLGLLVSGVSLCPVDEAINQKIQKDSSSLIRETMRGLHLDCRSVTSRGDLASCPAGFAVTSCTCGSACGSWDIRAETTCHCQCSGMDWTGARCCRRCLESLPAQCMLDINQKFPYQVLRPDLIAAHKML
;
A
#
# COMPACT_ATOMS: atom_id res chain seq x y z
N MET A 1 -63.71 17.92 -11.82
CA MET A 1 -62.36 18.15 -12.35
C MET A 1 -61.58 18.95 -11.32
N ASN A 2 -60.82 18.26 -10.47
CA ASN A 2 -60.10 18.85 -9.34
C ASN A 2 -58.76 19.43 -9.82
N VAL A 3 -58.72 20.74 -10.05
CA VAL A 3 -57.55 21.54 -10.47
C VAL A 3 -56.47 21.62 -9.37
N VAL A 4 -56.74 21.06 -8.19
CA VAL A 4 -55.86 21.08 -7.01
C VAL A 4 -54.59 20.23 -7.21
N CYS A 5 -54.64 19.18 -8.04
CA CYS A 5 -53.49 18.27 -8.22
C CYS A 5 -52.31 18.89 -8.99
N PHE A 6 -52.52 19.87 -9.86
CA PHE A 6 -51.44 20.42 -10.70
C PHE A 6 -50.55 21.45 -9.99
N TYR A 7 -51.01 22.01 -8.86
CA TYR A 7 -50.24 22.97 -8.06
C TYR A 7 -49.38 22.32 -6.96
N LEU A 8 -49.52 21.01 -6.71
CA LEU A 8 -48.74 20.30 -5.69
C LEU A 8 -47.43 19.70 -6.24
N LEU A 9 -47.32 19.52 -7.56
CA LEU A 9 -46.13 19.00 -8.23
C LEU A 9 -44.91 19.95 -8.18
N PRO A 10 -45.03 21.29 -8.31
CA PRO A 10 -43.88 22.21 -8.21
C PRO A 10 -43.30 22.28 -6.80
N VAL A 11 -44.14 22.07 -5.77
CA VAL A 11 -43.72 22.14 -4.37
C VAL A 11 -42.92 20.90 -3.97
N LEU A 12 -43.27 19.71 -4.49
CA LEU A 12 -42.46 18.50 -4.30
C LEU A 12 -41.14 18.54 -5.10
N GLY A 13 -41.10 19.22 -6.24
CA GLY A 13 -39.88 19.40 -7.03
C GLY A 13 -38.80 20.24 -6.32
N LEU A 14 -39.20 21.17 -5.46
CA LEU A 14 -38.27 21.95 -4.63
C LEU A 14 -37.67 21.15 -3.46
N LEU A 15 -38.37 20.09 -3.01
CA LEU A 15 -37.88 19.16 -1.98
C LEU A 15 -36.93 18.09 -2.54
N VAL A 16 -36.78 18.03 -3.87
CA VAL A 16 -35.86 17.15 -4.62
C VAL A 16 -34.61 17.92 -5.07
N SER A 17 -34.28 19.04 -4.44
CA SER A 17 -32.90 19.56 -4.48
C SER A 17 -32.03 18.72 -3.56
N GLY A 18 -31.69 17.49 -3.97
CA GLY A 18 -30.71 16.62 -3.33
C GLY A 18 -29.27 17.14 -3.49
N VAL A 19 -29.05 18.43 -3.24
CA VAL A 19 -27.73 19.06 -3.29
C VAL A 19 -27.12 18.96 -1.90
N SER A 20 -26.21 17.99 -1.77
CA SER A 20 -25.31 17.73 -0.63
C SER A 20 -25.98 17.74 0.75
N LEU A 21 -26.23 16.53 1.26
CA LEU A 21 -26.35 16.25 2.68
C LEU A 21 -25.24 17.01 3.44
N CYS A 22 -25.65 17.99 4.25
CA CYS A 22 -24.86 18.77 5.21
C CYS A 22 -23.59 19.48 4.68
N PRO A 23 -23.59 20.84 4.59
CA PRO A 23 -22.40 21.63 4.26
C PRO A 23 -21.17 21.36 5.16
N VAL A 24 -21.42 20.91 6.40
CA VAL A 24 -20.38 20.50 7.35
C VAL A 24 -19.68 19.21 6.89
N ASP A 25 -20.44 18.23 6.41
CA ASP A 25 -19.89 16.96 5.94
C ASP A 25 -19.05 17.14 4.68
N GLU A 26 -19.45 18.03 3.77
CA GLU A 26 -18.64 18.38 2.60
C GLU A 26 -17.30 19.03 3.00
N ALA A 27 -17.33 19.98 3.94
CA ALA A 27 -16.12 20.61 4.47
C ALA A 27 -15.19 19.60 5.17
N ILE A 28 -15.76 18.65 5.91
CA ILE A 28 -15.03 17.55 6.55
C ILE A 28 -14.39 16.66 5.48
N ASN A 29 -15.14 16.25 4.45
CA ASN A 29 -14.64 15.41 3.38
C ASN A 29 -13.47 16.07 2.63
N GLN A 30 -13.58 17.36 2.31
CA GLN A 30 -12.49 18.12 1.70
C GLN A 30 -11.24 18.18 2.59
N LYS A 31 -11.43 18.35 3.91
CA LYS A 31 -10.33 18.35 4.88
C LYS A 31 -9.65 16.97 4.96
N ILE A 32 -10.42 15.88 4.98
CA ILE A 32 -9.90 14.50 4.97
C ILE A 32 -9.10 14.24 3.69
N GLN A 33 -9.62 14.61 2.52
CA GLN A 33 -8.91 14.43 1.26
C GLN A 33 -7.61 15.23 1.23
N LYS A 34 -7.63 16.47 1.70
CA LYS A 34 -6.42 17.32 1.75
C LYS A 34 -5.37 16.73 2.69
N ASP A 35 -5.76 16.40 3.92
CA ASP A 35 -4.84 15.90 4.93
C ASP A 35 -4.31 14.51 4.54
N SER A 36 -5.16 13.60 4.04
CA SER A 36 -4.72 12.29 3.54
C SER A 36 -3.76 12.40 2.37
N SER A 37 -4.02 13.27 1.39
CA SER A 37 -3.12 13.47 0.25
C SER A 37 -1.73 13.95 0.70
N SER A 38 -1.68 14.84 1.70
CA SER A 38 -0.43 15.33 2.26
C SER A 38 0.33 14.24 3.01
N LEU A 39 -0.37 13.46 3.84
CA LEU A 39 0.21 12.38 4.64
C LEU A 39 0.72 11.23 3.76
N ILE A 40 -0.05 10.83 2.74
CA ILE A 40 0.36 9.80 1.78
C ILE A 40 1.65 10.24 1.08
N ARG A 41 1.71 11.50 0.63
CA ARG A 41 2.88 12.03 -0.07
C ARG A 41 4.12 12.06 0.83
N GLU A 42 3.96 12.42 2.10
CA GLU A 42 5.04 12.38 3.10
C GLU A 42 5.50 10.94 3.38
N THR A 43 4.56 10.02 3.58
CA THR A 43 4.83 8.59 3.82
C THR A 43 5.55 7.95 2.63
N MET A 44 5.13 8.26 1.40
CA MET A 44 5.76 7.75 0.18
C MET A 44 7.19 8.25 -0.02
N ARG A 45 7.56 9.41 0.54
CA ARG A 45 8.96 9.89 0.51
C ARG A 45 9.87 9.05 1.40
N GLY A 46 9.35 8.55 2.51
CA GLY A 46 10.08 7.65 3.42
C GLY A 46 10.04 6.18 3.00
N LEU A 47 9.28 5.82 1.96
CA LEU A 47 9.21 4.46 1.44
C LEU A 47 10.41 4.19 0.52
N HIS A 48 11.24 3.22 0.91
CA HIS A 48 12.36 2.77 0.09
C HIS A 48 12.37 1.25 -0.04
N LEU A 49 13.19 0.76 -0.98
CA LEU A 49 13.44 -0.67 -1.17
C LEU A 49 14.77 -1.03 -0.51
N ASP A 50 14.72 -1.92 0.48
CA ASP A 50 15.90 -2.59 1.02
C ASP A 50 16.14 -3.85 0.19
N CYS A 51 17.24 -3.85 -0.56
CA CYS A 51 17.55 -4.90 -1.51
C CYS A 51 18.94 -5.47 -1.27
N ARG A 52 19.03 -6.80 -1.24
CA ARG A 52 20.27 -7.56 -1.16
C ARG A 52 20.31 -8.66 -2.20
N SER A 53 21.51 -9.13 -2.51
CA SER A 53 21.69 -10.30 -3.35
C SER A 53 22.11 -11.48 -2.48
N VAL A 54 21.51 -12.63 -2.72
CA VAL A 54 21.89 -13.91 -2.10
C VAL A 54 22.42 -14.79 -3.22
N THR A 55 23.59 -15.37 -3.03
CA THR A 55 24.19 -16.32 -3.97
C THR A 55 24.41 -17.66 -3.28
N SER A 56 24.25 -18.73 -4.03
CA SER A 56 24.49 -20.10 -3.57
C SER A 56 25.11 -20.92 -4.70
N ARG A 57 25.84 -21.98 -4.35
CA ARG A 57 26.30 -22.97 -5.32
C ARG A 57 25.13 -23.80 -5.83
N GLY A 58 25.25 -24.27 -7.07
CA GLY A 58 24.20 -25.07 -7.72
C GLY A 58 23.12 -24.21 -8.38
N ASP A 59 21.97 -24.83 -8.60
CA ASP A 59 20.84 -24.31 -9.39
C ASP A 59 19.81 -23.52 -8.57
N LEU A 60 19.98 -23.40 -7.25
CA LEU A 60 19.01 -22.76 -6.36
C LEU A 60 19.63 -21.63 -5.53
N ALA A 61 18.90 -20.53 -5.39
CA ALA A 61 19.19 -19.50 -4.38
C ALA A 61 17.89 -18.95 -3.79
N SER A 62 17.77 -19.01 -2.46
CA SER A 62 16.55 -18.60 -1.74
C SER A 62 16.73 -17.27 -1.04
N CYS A 63 15.76 -16.38 -1.22
CA CYS A 63 15.66 -15.18 -0.42
C CYS A 63 15.25 -15.54 1.02
N PRO A 64 15.78 -14.80 2.00
CA PRO A 64 15.40 -14.97 3.40
C PRO A 64 13.97 -14.47 3.63
N ALA A 65 13.35 -14.94 4.71
CA ALA A 65 12.01 -14.54 5.10
C ALA A 65 11.85 -13.00 5.16
N GLY A 66 10.71 -12.51 4.68
CA GLY A 66 10.42 -11.08 4.59
C GLY A 66 11.04 -10.36 3.39
N PHE A 67 11.67 -11.08 2.45
CA PHE A 67 12.12 -10.55 1.17
C PHE A 67 11.42 -11.29 0.02
N ALA A 68 11.01 -10.53 -1.00
CA ALA A 68 10.54 -11.07 -2.26
C ALA A 68 11.67 -11.17 -3.28
N VAL A 69 11.64 -12.19 -4.13
CA VAL A 69 12.55 -12.28 -5.28
C VAL A 69 12.12 -11.27 -6.35
N THR A 70 13.00 -10.36 -6.74
CA THR A 70 12.75 -9.40 -7.83
C THR A 70 13.41 -9.81 -9.14
N SER A 71 14.52 -10.54 -9.07
CA SER A 71 15.22 -11.08 -10.24
C SER A 71 16.14 -12.23 -9.84
N CYS A 72 16.48 -13.06 -10.82
CA CYS A 72 17.47 -14.12 -10.68
C CYS A 72 18.63 -13.89 -11.65
N THR A 73 19.78 -14.45 -11.29
CA THR A 73 20.97 -14.51 -12.15
C THR A 73 21.60 -15.90 -11.99
N CYS A 74 22.16 -16.42 -13.07
CA CYS A 74 22.73 -17.75 -13.10
C CYS A 74 24.18 -17.64 -13.58
N GLY A 75 25.03 -18.54 -13.07
CA GLY A 75 26.36 -18.72 -13.62
C GLY A 75 26.36 -19.30 -15.04
N SER A 76 27.55 -19.57 -15.57
CA SER A 76 27.72 -20.20 -16.89
C SER A 76 26.95 -19.52 -18.05
N ALA A 77 26.71 -18.22 -17.95
CA ALA A 77 25.91 -17.43 -18.89
C ALA A 77 24.48 -17.99 -19.13
N CYS A 78 23.91 -18.72 -18.17
CA CYS A 78 22.55 -19.23 -18.28
C CYS A 78 21.51 -18.10 -18.11
N GLY A 79 20.64 -17.93 -19.11
CA GLY A 79 19.54 -16.96 -19.09
C GLY A 79 18.18 -17.54 -18.68
N SER A 80 18.11 -18.85 -18.48
CA SER A 80 16.86 -19.58 -18.21
C SER A 80 16.70 -19.85 -16.72
N TRP A 81 15.72 -19.19 -16.10
CA TRP A 81 15.42 -19.33 -14.68
C TRP A 81 13.93 -19.17 -14.39
N ASP A 82 13.49 -19.73 -13.27
CA ASP A 82 12.16 -19.57 -12.70
C ASP A 82 12.22 -19.23 -11.21
N ILE A 83 11.11 -18.74 -10.66
CA ILE A 83 10.97 -18.48 -9.23
C ILE A 83 10.03 -19.54 -8.66
N ARG A 84 10.52 -20.32 -7.70
CA ARG A 84 9.79 -21.36 -6.96
C ARG A 84 9.32 -20.82 -5.63
N ALA A 85 8.06 -21.14 -5.29
CA ALA A 85 7.43 -20.75 -4.04
C ALA A 85 7.66 -19.25 -3.70
N GLU A 86 7.67 -18.40 -4.73
CA GLU A 86 7.84 -16.93 -4.67
C GLU A 86 9.14 -16.41 -4.03
N THR A 87 10.00 -17.30 -3.56
CA THR A 87 11.13 -16.98 -2.69
C THR A 87 12.45 -17.56 -3.17
N THR A 88 12.42 -18.50 -4.10
CA THR A 88 13.62 -19.23 -4.52
C THR A 88 13.84 -19.13 -6.02
N CYS A 89 14.98 -18.57 -6.43
CA CYS A 89 15.45 -18.64 -7.80
C CYS A 89 15.91 -20.06 -8.14
N HIS A 90 15.50 -20.56 -9.30
CA HIS A 90 15.96 -21.82 -9.88
C HIS A 90 16.50 -21.60 -11.28
N CYS A 91 17.78 -21.91 -11.50
CA CYS A 91 18.44 -21.83 -12.80
C CYS A 91 18.30 -23.17 -13.53
N GLN A 92 17.75 -23.14 -14.74
CA GLN A 92 17.29 -24.35 -15.44
C GLN A 92 18.34 -25.01 -16.33
N CYS A 93 19.47 -24.34 -16.58
CA CYS A 93 20.51 -24.91 -17.43
C CYS A 93 21.22 -26.09 -16.73
N SER A 94 21.75 -27.01 -17.51
CA SER A 94 22.51 -28.14 -16.96
C SER A 94 23.86 -27.68 -16.41
N GLY A 95 24.30 -28.30 -15.32
CA GLY A 95 25.65 -28.11 -14.77
C GLY A 95 25.87 -26.75 -14.10
N MET A 96 24.85 -26.19 -13.44
CA MET A 96 24.97 -24.89 -12.79
C MET A 96 26.06 -24.83 -11.73
N ASP A 97 26.99 -23.90 -11.91
CA ASP A 97 28.05 -23.55 -10.97
C ASP A 97 27.52 -22.77 -9.76
N TRP A 98 26.67 -21.77 -10.01
CA TRP A 98 26.02 -20.96 -8.98
C TRP A 98 24.74 -20.30 -9.48
N THR A 99 23.91 -19.92 -8.51
CA THR A 99 22.66 -19.17 -8.71
C THR A 99 22.63 -17.98 -7.76
N GLY A 100 22.07 -16.87 -8.23
CA GLY A 100 21.87 -15.65 -7.46
C GLY A 100 20.43 -15.19 -7.49
N ALA A 101 19.92 -14.74 -6.35
CA ALA A 101 18.62 -14.12 -6.19
C ALA A 101 18.79 -12.66 -5.75
N ARG A 102 18.09 -11.74 -6.42
CA ARG A 102 17.91 -10.37 -5.94
C ARG A 102 16.67 -10.33 -5.07
N CYS A 103 16.88 -10.02 -3.80
CA CYS A 103 15.89 -10.05 -2.75
C CYS A 103 15.59 -8.62 -2.31
N CYS A 104 14.35 -8.17 -2.42
CA CYS A 104 13.95 -6.84 -1.98
C CYS A 104 12.76 -6.89 -1.03
N ARG A 105 12.67 -5.88 -0.17
CA ARG A 105 11.50 -5.61 0.68
C ARG A 105 11.25 -4.11 0.76
N ARG A 106 10.02 -3.74 1.11
CA ARG A 106 9.67 -2.34 1.35
C ARG A 106 10.00 -1.97 2.79
N CYS A 107 10.65 -0.83 2.95
CA CYS A 107 11.02 -0.27 4.25
C CYS A 107 10.52 1.16 4.35
N LEU A 108 10.06 1.53 5.54
CA LEU A 108 9.71 2.90 5.89
C LEU A 108 10.82 3.48 6.77
N GLU A 109 11.32 4.63 6.37
CA GLU A 109 12.44 5.34 7.03
C GLU A 109 12.17 5.64 8.51
N SER A 110 10.91 5.83 8.89
CA SER A 110 10.50 6.07 10.28
C SER A 110 10.56 4.84 11.21
N LEU A 111 10.82 3.63 10.67
CA LEU A 111 10.90 2.38 11.45
C LEU A 111 12.12 1.53 11.00
N PRO A 112 13.36 1.97 11.28
CA PRO A 112 14.58 1.31 10.77
C PRO A 112 14.77 -0.13 11.27
N ALA A 113 14.18 -0.51 12.41
CA ALA A 113 14.22 -1.89 12.93
C ALA A 113 13.15 -2.82 12.31
N GLN A 114 12.17 -2.28 11.58
CA GLN A 114 10.95 -2.99 11.20
C GLN A 114 10.63 -2.84 9.71
N CYS A 115 11.56 -3.22 8.84
CA CYS A 115 11.28 -3.44 7.42
C CYS A 115 10.31 -4.60 7.12
N MET A 116 9.45 -4.98 8.07
CA MET A 116 8.41 -5.99 7.92
C MET A 116 7.07 -5.26 7.82
N LEU A 117 6.79 -4.70 6.65
CA LEU A 117 5.40 -4.47 6.26
C LEU A 117 5.03 -5.58 5.30
N ASP A 118 4.67 -6.72 5.92
CA ASP A 118 3.83 -7.69 5.26
C ASP A 118 2.51 -6.97 4.92
N ILE A 119 2.26 -6.72 3.65
CA ILE A 119 1.00 -6.12 3.17
C ILE A 119 -0.22 -7.03 3.47
N ASN A 120 0.03 -8.27 3.91
CA ASN A 120 -0.97 -9.20 4.44
C ASN A 120 -1.21 -9.09 5.96
N GLN A 121 -0.43 -8.30 6.70
CA GLN A 121 -0.81 -7.90 8.05
C GLN A 121 -1.83 -6.77 7.96
N LYS A 122 -3.09 -7.16 8.12
CA LYS A 122 -4.25 -6.34 8.50
C LYS A 122 -3.77 -5.11 9.28
N PHE A 123 -3.82 -3.93 8.65
CA PHE A 123 -3.46 -2.65 9.26
C PHE A 123 -4.09 -2.57 10.67
N PRO A 124 -3.32 -2.54 11.76
CA PRO A 124 -3.88 -2.10 13.02
C PRO A 124 -4.15 -0.60 12.85
N TYR A 125 -5.42 -0.23 12.90
CA TYR A 125 -5.88 1.14 13.10
C TYR A 125 -5.39 1.66 14.47
N GLN A 126 -4.08 1.81 14.66
CA GLN A 126 -3.49 2.41 15.87
C GLN A 126 -2.22 3.17 15.52
N VAL A 127 -2.37 4.17 14.65
CA VAL A 127 -1.51 5.36 14.67
C VAL A 127 -2.41 6.57 14.86
N LEU A 128 -3.17 6.59 15.97
CA LEU A 128 -3.73 7.83 16.47
C LEU A 128 -2.61 8.52 17.26
N ARG A 129 -2.16 9.68 16.77
CA ARG A 129 -1.19 10.53 17.46
C ARG A 129 -1.71 10.89 18.86
N PRO A 130 -0.86 10.90 19.90
CA PRO A 130 -1.20 11.44 21.22
C PRO A 130 -1.56 12.94 21.21
N ASP A 131 -1.13 13.67 20.17
CA ASP A 131 -1.20 15.14 20.14
C ASP A 131 -2.62 15.70 19.96
N LEU A 132 -3.61 14.87 19.60
CA LEU A 132 -5.00 15.32 19.40
C LEU A 132 -5.87 15.27 20.67
N ILE A 133 -5.41 14.63 21.76
CA ILE A 133 -6.17 14.53 23.01
C ILE A 133 -6.02 15.79 23.88
N ALA A 134 -4.98 16.61 23.65
CA ALA A 134 -4.74 17.83 24.44
C ALA A 134 -5.68 18.99 24.09
N ALA A 135 -6.31 19.00 22.91
CA ALA A 135 -7.19 20.10 22.50
C ALA A 135 -8.62 20.01 23.07
N HIS A 136 -9.02 18.88 23.65
CA HIS A 136 -10.39 18.66 24.15
C HIS A 136 -10.53 18.88 25.67
N LYS A 137 -9.51 19.44 26.33
CA LYS A 137 -9.49 19.70 27.79
C LYS A 137 -9.39 21.18 28.17
N MET A 138 -9.60 22.10 27.23
CA MET A 138 -9.60 23.55 27.47
C MET A 138 -10.87 24.26 26.97
N LEU A 139 -12.02 23.58 27.04
CA LEU A 139 -13.36 24.18 26.97
C LEU A 139 -14.23 23.58 28.07
#